data_AF-A0A6I0G569-F1
#
_entry.id   AF-A0A6I0G569-F1
#
_cell.length_a   1.000
_cell.length_b   1.000
_cell.length_c   1.000
_cell.angle_alpha   90.00
_cell.angle_beta   90.00
_cell.angle_gamma   90.00
#
_symmetry.space_group_name_H-M   'P 1'
#
loop_
_entity.id
_entity.type
_entity.pdbx_description
1 polymer ?
#
loop_
_entity_poly.entity_id
_entity_poly.type
_entity_poly.pdbx_seq_one_letter_code
_entity_poly.pdbx_strand_id
1 'polypeptide(L)'
;MTKYKLLYIVLGIHILCGILGFIVICTVPETDHIRWNIGYIIGYIFVLSLIFSFFIHIPNKLPKGIKYGIRIYKSIYLLSLIIGLLVPKGLFVLLILFIDYSSNSKKIAEDNQYIIRYYVTSSLFDDFNEKRIYKKQGIIEKYIGSFDGGDVTPHKRYEIHSFHVDESRNIFIGHCHSLLNAKDTVMSLPIVKFNN
;
A
#
# COMPACT_ATOMS: atom_id res chain seq x y z
N MET A 1 25.97 18.58 17.17
CA MET A 1 26.25 17.97 15.85
C MET A 1 26.53 19.06 14.83
N THR A 2 27.62 19.01 14.04
CA THR A 2 27.86 20.06 13.03
C THR A 2 26.76 20.01 11.97
N LYS A 3 26.28 21.16 11.48
CA LYS A 3 25.23 21.25 10.43
C LYS A 3 25.52 20.39 9.19
N TYR A 4 26.81 20.19 8.90
CA TYR A 4 27.34 19.31 7.85
C TYR A 4 26.99 17.84 8.09
N LYS A 5 27.19 17.32 9.32
CA LYS A 5 26.85 15.94 9.67
C LYS A 5 25.35 15.67 9.56
N LEU A 6 24.51 16.64 9.95
CA LEU A 6 23.05 16.50 9.83
C LEU A 6 22.59 16.40 8.36
N LEU A 7 23.14 17.23 7.47
CA LEU A 7 22.80 17.16 6.04
C LEU A 7 23.13 15.77 5.45
N TYR A 8 24.31 15.23 5.76
CA TYR A 8 24.72 13.92 5.24
C TYR A 8 23.90 12.77 5.82
N ILE A 9 23.53 12.84 7.10
CA ILE A 9 22.64 11.83 7.71
C ILE A 9 21.29 11.84 7.00
N VAL A 10 20.69 13.01 6.80
CA VAL A 10 19.38 13.15 6.17
C VAL A 10 19.42 12.71 4.71
N LEU A 11 20.46 13.09 3.97
CA LEU A 11 20.65 12.64 2.59
C LEU A 11 20.91 11.12 2.52
N GLY A 12 21.66 10.57 3.47
CA GLY A 12 21.93 9.14 3.57
C GLY A 12 20.65 8.33 3.83
N ILE A 13 19.81 8.78 4.77
CA ILE A 13 18.48 8.20 5.02
C ILE A 13 17.65 8.26 3.73
N HIS A 14 17.65 9.40 3.05
CA HIS A 14 16.88 9.60 1.84
C HIS A 14 17.27 8.64 0.71
N ILE A 15 18.58 8.51 0.45
CA ILE A 15 19.11 7.57 -0.56
C ILE A 15 18.80 6.12 -0.16
N LEU A 16 18.98 5.77 1.11
CA LEU A 16 18.68 4.43 1.62
C LEU A 16 17.21 4.08 1.43
N CYS A 17 16.28 5.00 1.72
CA CYS A 17 14.87 4.81 1.46
C CYS A 17 14.58 4.63 -0.04
N GLY A 18 15.25 5.37 -0.93
CA GLY A 18 15.12 5.18 -2.37
C GLY A 18 15.54 3.78 -2.82
N ILE A 19 16.68 3.28 -2.32
CA ILE A 19 17.17 1.93 -2.62
C ILE A 19 16.23 0.86 -2.08
N LEU A 20 15.81 0.98 -0.81
CA LEU A 20 14.89 0.03 -0.19
C LEU A 20 13.53 0.03 -0.89
N GLY A 21 13.01 1.19 -1.27
CA GLY A 21 11.77 1.31 -2.03
C GLY A 21 11.87 0.61 -3.38
N PHE A 22 12.98 0.79 -4.10
CA PHE A 22 13.24 0.09 -5.36
C PHE A 22 13.30 -1.44 -5.17
N ILE A 23 14.03 -1.91 -4.14
CA ILE A 23 14.10 -3.35 -3.82
C ILE A 23 12.68 -3.89 -3.56
N VAL A 24 11.87 -3.21 -2.76
CA VAL A 24 10.50 -3.66 -2.44
C VAL A 24 9.64 -3.73 -3.71
N ILE A 25 9.70 -2.73 -4.59
CA ILE A 25 8.93 -2.72 -5.84
C ILE A 25 9.37 -3.88 -6.77
N CYS A 26 10.66 -4.19 -6.82
CA CYS A 26 11.20 -5.23 -7.69
C CYS A 26 11.09 -6.66 -7.13
N THR A 27 11.01 -6.82 -5.81
CA THR A 27 11.10 -8.14 -5.16
C THR A 27 9.81 -8.60 -4.50
N VAL A 28 8.91 -7.69 -4.16
CA VAL A 28 7.64 -8.02 -3.49
C VAL A 28 6.48 -7.85 -4.47
N PRO A 29 5.65 -8.89 -4.68
CA PRO A 29 4.46 -8.81 -5.53
C PRO A 29 3.53 -7.66 -5.13
N GLU A 30 2.88 -7.04 -6.11
CA GLU A 30 1.95 -5.93 -5.89
C GLU A 30 0.77 -6.32 -5.00
N THR A 31 0.32 -7.56 -5.09
CA THR A 31 -0.85 -8.05 -4.36
C THR A 31 -0.56 -8.39 -2.89
N ASP A 32 0.72 -8.53 -2.52
CA ASP A 32 1.14 -8.89 -1.17
C ASP A 32 1.01 -7.69 -0.22
N HIS A 33 0.29 -7.90 0.88
CA HIS A 33 -0.04 -6.85 1.83
C HIS A 33 1.22 -6.23 2.48
N ILE A 34 2.29 -7.00 2.63
CA ILE A 34 3.56 -6.54 3.19
C ILE A 34 4.27 -5.50 2.31
N ARG A 35 4.11 -5.59 0.98
CA ARG A 35 4.70 -4.61 0.03
C ARG A 35 4.22 -3.21 0.36
N TRP A 36 2.92 -3.09 0.56
CA TRP A 36 2.26 -1.82 0.83
C TRP A 36 2.65 -1.30 2.20
N ASN A 37 2.55 -2.11 3.26
CA ASN A 37 2.92 -1.70 4.61
C ASN A 37 4.36 -1.17 4.71
N ILE A 38 5.33 -1.94 4.18
CA ILE A 38 6.74 -1.54 4.18
C ILE A 38 6.96 -0.37 3.22
N GLY A 39 6.34 -0.42 2.04
CA GLY A 39 6.38 0.64 1.04
C GLY A 39 5.94 2.00 1.58
N TYR A 40 4.91 2.03 2.43
CA TYR A 40 4.44 3.27 3.06
C TYR A 40 5.44 3.81 4.07
N ILE A 41 5.97 2.97 4.96
CA ILE A 41 6.98 3.39 5.93
C ILE A 41 8.19 3.98 5.20
N ILE A 42 8.68 3.29 4.17
CA ILE A 42 9.79 3.77 3.34
C ILE A 42 9.42 5.06 2.62
N GLY A 43 8.25 5.13 1.99
CA GLY A 43 7.76 6.29 1.25
C GLY A 43 7.61 7.53 2.12
N TYR A 44 7.03 7.40 3.31
CA TYR A 44 6.91 8.50 4.27
C TYR A 44 8.28 9.00 4.73
N ILE A 45 9.20 8.10 5.07
CA ILE A 45 10.56 8.50 5.48
C ILE A 45 11.30 9.15 4.30
N PHE A 46 11.12 8.66 3.07
CA PHE A 46 11.68 9.25 1.85
C PHE A 46 11.20 10.69 1.65
N VAL A 47 9.89 10.94 1.71
CA VAL A 47 9.30 12.28 1.56
C VAL A 47 9.73 13.20 2.71
N LEU A 48 9.63 12.73 3.96
CA LEU A 48 9.95 13.53 5.15
C LEU A 48 11.43 13.90 5.22
N SER A 49 12.34 12.98 4.88
CA SER A 49 13.78 13.28 4.83
C SER A 49 14.09 14.37 3.80
N LEU A 50 13.37 14.42 2.68
CA LEU A 50 13.55 15.45 1.67
C LEU A 50 12.95 16.79 2.10
N ILE A 51 11.74 16.81 2.69
CA ILE A 51 11.15 18.02 3.29
C ILE A 51 12.10 18.60 4.33
N PHE A 52 12.60 17.76 5.24
CA PHE A 52 13.53 18.18 6.29
C PHE A 52 14.84 18.74 5.69
N SER A 53 15.29 18.20 4.56
CA SER A 53 16.49 18.69 3.89
C SER A 53 16.40 20.16 3.44
N PHE A 54 15.21 20.70 3.13
CA PHE A 54 15.07 22.11 2.74
C PHE A 54 15.46 23.08 3.86
N PHE A 55 15.21 22.70 5.11
CA PHE A 55 15.54 23.51 6.29
C PHE A 55 17.02 23.41 6.67
N ILE A 56 17.78 22.51 6.04
CA ILE A 56 19.20 22.31 6.32
C ILE A 56 20.04 23.13 5.33
N HIS A 57 20.83 24.05 5.89
CA HIS A 57 21.79 24.85 5.13
C HIS A 57 22.82 23.96 4.41
N ILE A 58 23.07 24.26 3.13
CA ILE A 58 24.08 23.59 2.32
C ILE A 58 25.46 24.17 2.68
N PRO A 59 26.37 23.35 3.22
CA PRO A 59 27.77 23.69 3.46
C PRO A 59 28.48 24.55 2.40
N ASN A 60 29.11 25.64 2.82
CA ASN A 60 29.98 26.42 1.93
C ASN A 60 31.25 25.66 1.52
N LYS A 61 31.69 24.66 2.28
CA LYS A 61 32.88 23.83 1.98
C LYS A 61 32.65 22.74 0.92
N LEU A 62 31.40 22.50 0.47
CA LEU A 62 31.12 21.49 -0.56
C LEU A 62 31.73 21.88 -1.92
N PRO A 63 32.10 20.92 -2.78
CA PRO A 63 32.43 21.19 -4.19
C PRO A 63 31.27 21.90 -4.90
N LYS A 64 31.58 22.83 -5.80
CA LYS A 64 30.56 23.63 -6.51
C LYS A 64 29.53 22.74 -7.22
N GLY A 65 29.98 21.71 -7.95
CA GLY A 65 29.09 20.77 -8.65
C GLY A 65 28.10 20.06 -7.72
N ILE A 66 28.56 19.59 -6.55
CA ILE A 66 27.68 18.93 -5.57
C ILE A 66 26.67 19.92 -4.99
N LYS A 67 27.06 21.17 -4.71
CA LYS A 67 26.10 22.19 -4.25
C LYS A 67 25.00 22.43 -5.29
N TYR A 68 25.36 22.56 -6.57
CA TYR A 68 24.39 22.74 -7.63
C TYR A 68 23.47 21.52 -7.75
N GLY A 69 24.03 20.30 -7.71
CA GLY A 69 23.25 19.07 -7.75
C GLY A 69 22.21 18.99 -6.62
N ILE A 70 22.62 19.25 -5.36
CA ILE A 70 21.69 19.26 -4.21
C ILE A 70 20.61 20.33 -4.38
N ARG A 71 20.97 21.53 -4.87
CA ARG A 71 20.00 22.62 -5.10
C ARG A 71 18.98 22.24 -6.17
N ILE A 72 19.44 21.76 -7.32
CA ILE A 72 18.58 21.34 -8.43
C ILE A 72 17.65 20.21 -7.98
N TYR A 73 18.19 19.20 -7.29
CA TYR A 73 17.43 18.07 -6.76
C TYR A 73 16.30 18.54 -5.83
N LYS A 74 16.64 19.38 -4.85
CA LYS A 74 15.65 19.99 -3.94
C LYS A 74 14.61 20.82 -4.71
N SER A 75 15.03 21.65 -5.67
CA SER A 75 14.11 22.49 -6.44
C SER A 75 13.14 21.68 -7.30
N ILE A 76 13.62 20.65 -8.01
CA ILE A 76 12.76 19.76 -8.81
C ILE A 76 11.74 19.08 -7.90
N TYR A 77 12.18 18.56 -6.76
CA TYR A 77 11.26 17.88 -5.85
C TYR A 77 10.22 18.82 -5.23
N LEU A 78 10.63 20.03 -4.83
CA LEU A 78 9.69 21.03 -4.34
C LEU A 78 8.66 21.38 -5.40
N LEU A 79 9.10 21.53 -6.65
CA LEU A 79 8.21 21.77 -7.78
C LEU A 79 7.24 20.59 -7.98
N SER A 80 7.72 19.35 -7.93
CA SER A 80 6.87 18.15 -7.99
C SER A 80 5.85 18.10 -6.86
N LEU A 81 6.24 18.47 -5.63
CA LEU A 81 5.34 18.53 -4.48
C LEU A 81 4.29 19.63 -4.68
N ILE A 82 4.68 20.82 -5.13
CA ILE A 82 3.77 21.94 -5.42
C ILE A 82 2.78 21.56 -6.52
N ILE A 83 3.25 20.97 -7.63
CA ILE A 83 2.39 20.48 -8.71
C ILE A 83 1.43 19.42 -8.14
N GLY A 84 1.94 18.48 -7.35
CA GLY A 84 1.13 17.47 -6.66
C GLY A 84 0.10 18.06 -5.70
N LEU A 85 0.33 19.24 -5.11
CA LEU A 85 -0.64 19.91 -4.24
C LEU A 85 -1.66 20.77 -5.02
N LEU A 86 -1.23 21.35 -6.16
CA LEU A 86 -2.02 22.29 -6.95
C LEU A 86 -2.89 21.64 -8.02
N VAL A 87 -2.62 20.39 -8.40
CA VAL A 87 -3.56 19.61 -9.19
C VAL A 87 -4.80 19.34 -8.30
N PRO A 88 -6.03 19.67 -8.72
CA PRO A 88 -7.26 19.46 -7.92
C PRO A 88 -7.42 18.00 -7.44
N LYS A 89 -6.78 17.08 -8.15
CA LYS A 89 -6.71 15.65 -7.89
C LYS A 89 -5.48 15.20 -7.10
N GLY A 90 -4.49 16.06 -6.83
CA GLY A 90 -3.26 15.65 -6.15
C GLY A 90 -3.35 15.75 -4.62
N LEU A 91 -4.09 16.73 -4.08
CA LEU A 91 -4.55 16.71 -2.69
C LEU A 91 -5.60 15.61 -2.46
N PHE A 92 -6.46 15.37 -3.46
CA PHE A 92 -7.44 14.28 -3.47
C PHE A 92 -6.75 12.91 -3.55
N VAL A 93 -5.72 12.73 -4.39
CA VAL A 93 -4.89 11.51 -4.43
C VAL A 93 -4.16 11.35 -3.12
N LEU A 94 -3.53 12.39 -2.55
CA LEU A 94 -2.88 12.26 -1.24
C LEU A 94 -3.88 11.86 -0.14
N LEU A 95 -5.10 12.41 -0.16
CA LEU A 95 -6.19 12.10 0.78
C LEU A 95 -6.80 10.69 0.56
N ILE A 96 -7.05 10.30 -0.69
CA ILE A 96 -7.50 8.96 -1.11
C ILE A 96 -6.42 7.95 -0.72
N LEU A 97 -5.16 8.19 -1.08
CA LEU A 97 -4.02 7.45 -0.58
C LEU A 97 -4.02 7.40 0.95
N PHE A 98 -4.20 8.48 1.69
CA PHE A 98 -4.28 8.41 3.17
C PHE A 98 -5.48 7.60 3.70
N ILE A 99 -6.64 7.66 3.04
CA ILE A 99 -7.88 6.97 3.43
C ILE A 99 -7.78 5.48 3.08
N ASP A 100 -7.36 5.15 1.86
CA ASP A 100 -7.12 3.80 1.36
C ASP A 100 -5.92 3.14 2.04
N TYR A 101 -4.84 3.87 2.33
CA TYR A 101 -3.66 3.34 3.03
C TYR A 101 -3.93 3.03 4.50
N SER A 102 -5.00 3.56 5.09
CA SER A 102 -5.49 3.11 6.41
C SER A 102 -6.42 1.89 6.33
N SER A 103 -6.96 1.59 5.14
CA SER A 103 -8.15 0.75 4.95
C SER A 103 -7.96 -0.44 3.99
N ASN A 104 -6.86 -0.49 3.22
CA ASN A 104 -6.75 -1.32 2.00
C ASN A 104 -6.66 -2.83 2.19
N SER A 105 -6.94 -3.35 3.38
CA SER A 105 -7.24 -4.76 3.52
C SER A 105 -7.95 -5.03 4.86
N LYS A 106 -9.15 -4.47 5.06
CA LYS A 106 -9.90 -4.73 6.30
C LYS A 106 -10.02 -6.24 6.50
N LYS A 107 -9.47 -6.76 7.60
CA LYS A 107 -9.61 -8.18 7.94
C LYS A 107 -11.09 -8.48 8.15
N ILE A 108 -11.62 -9.43 7.38
CA ILE A 108 -13.03 -9.83 7.47
C ILE A 108 -13.22 -11.23 8.02
N ALA A 109 -12.26 -12.13 7.81
CA ALA A 109 -12.25 -13.45 8.42
C ALA A 109 -10.82 -13.99 8.50
N GLU A 110 -10.60 -14.92 9.40
CA GLU A 110 -9.29 -15.50 9.67
C GLU A 110 -9.46 -16.90 10.26
N ASP A 111 -8.65 -17.86 9.79
CA ASP A 111 -8.50 -19.17 10.40
C ASP A 111 -7.01 -19.43 10.71
N ASN A 112 -6.62 -20.67 11.03
CA ASN A 112 -5.22 -20.98 11.36
C ASN A 112 -4.25 -20.86 10.17
N GLN A 113 -4.72 -21.01 8.93
CA GLN A 113 -3.88 -21.11 7.73
C GLN A 113 -4.01 -19.89 6.80
N TYR A 114 -5.13 -19.17 6.85
CA TYR A 114 -5.51 -18.14 5.91
C TYR A 114 -6.13 -16.94 6.61
N ILE A 115 -6.04 -15.80 5.94
CA ILE A 115 -6.71 -14.57 6.32
C ILE A 115 -7.39 -13.99 5.09
N ILE A 116 -8.64 -13.57 5.26
CA ILE A 116 -9.43 -12.94 4.22
C ILE A 116 -9.52 -11.47 4.53
N ARG A 117 -9.19 -10.66 3.53
CA ARG A 117 -9.19 -9.22 3.66
C ARG A 117 -10.01 -8.60 2.55
N TYR A 118 -10.80 -7.60 2.91
CA TYR A 118 -11.56 -6.80 1.98
C TYR A 118 -10.65 -5.75 1.36
N TYR A 119 -10.49 -5.80 0.04
CA TYR A 119 -9.67 -4.89 -0.73
C TYR A 119 -10.57 -3.96 -1.55
N VAL A 120 -10.37 -2.66 -1.38
CA VAL A 120 -11.04 -1.63 -2.18
C VAL A 120 -10.00 -1.07 -3.13
N THR A 121 -10.24 -1.22 -4.43
CA THR A 121 -9.49 -0.49 -5.44
C THR A 121 -10.24 0.81 -5.69
N SER A 122 -9.89 1.84 -4.96
CA SER A 122 -10.29 3.21 -5.23
C SER A 122 -9.52 3.72 -6.46
N SER A 123 -10.08 3.52 -7.65
CA SER A 123 -9.56 4.22 -8.83
C SER A 123 -10.21 5.60 -8.95
N LEU A 124 -9.59 6.48 -9.74
CA LEU A 124 -10.13 7.82 -10.01
C LEU A 124 -11.50 7.80 -10.71
N PHE A 125 -11.94 6.64 -11.21
CA PHE A 125 -13.09 6.48 -12.09
C PHE A 125 -14.06 5.36 -11.66
N ASP A 126 -13.60 4.40 -10.85
CA ASP A 126 -14.37 3.21 -10.48
C ASP A 126 -13.82 2.57 -9.19
N ASP A 127 -14.72 2.10 -8.33
CA ASP A 127 -14.41 1.42 -7.08
C ASP A 127 -14.53 -0.09 -7.29
N PHE A 128 -13.44 -0.74 -7.73
CA PHE A 128 -13.42 -2.19 -7.84
C PHE A 128 -13.16 -2.82 -6.48
N ASN A 129 -14.16 -3.51 -5.96
CA ASN A 129 -14.09 -4.13 -4.64
C ASN A 129 -13.91 -5.65 -4.78
N GLU A 130 -13.00 -6.24 -4.00
CA GLU A 130 -12.77 -7.68 -4.00
C GLU A 130 -12.43 -8.21 -2.60
N LYS A 131 -12.63 -9.51 -2.38
CA LYS A 131 -12.15 -10.19 -1.18
C LYS A 131 -10.90 -10.98 -1.54
N ARG A 132 -9.77 -10.61 -0.94
CA ARG A 132 -8.48 -11.26 -1.15
C ARG A 132 -8.24 -12.32 -0.08
N ILE A 133 -7.75 -13.47 -0.51
CA ILE A 133 -7.33 -14.55 0.37
C ILE A 133 -5.80 -14.56 0.43
N TYR A 134 -5.28 -14.58 1.64
CA TYR A 134 -3.86 -14.68 1.94
C TYR A 134 -3.57 -15.93 2.75
N LYS A 135 -2.50 -16.63 2.41
CA LYS A 135 -1.97 -17.75 3.17
C LYS A 135 -0.96 -17.24 4.19
N LYS A 136 -1.09 -17.67 5.45
CA LYS A 136 -0.19 -17.30 6.53
C LYS A 136 1.14 -18.04 6.40
N GLN A 137 2.23 -17.30 6.42
CA GLN A 137 3.61 -17.78 6.39
C GLN A 137 4.42 -17.08 7.48
N GLY A 138 4.13 -17.41 8.74
CA GLY A 138 4.68 -16.69 9.90
C GLY A 138 4.09 -15.28 10.00
N ILE A 139 4.95 -14.26 9.92
CA ILE A 139 4.54 -12.85 9.90
C ILE A 139 4.09 -12.37 8.51
N ILE A 140 4.24 -13.20 7.48
CA ILE A 140 3.94 -12.86 6.09
C ILE A 140 2.56 -13.40 5.71
N GLU A 141 1.81 -12.57 5.00
CA GLU A 141 0.53 -12.93 4.37
C GLU A 141 0.75 -12.95 2.86
N LYS A 142 0.80 -14.16 2.28
CA LYS A 142 1.05 -14.34 0.84
C LYS A 142 -0.26 -14.42 0.09
N TYR A 143 -0.46 -13.57 -0.91
CA TYR A 143 -1.67 -13.58 -1.72
C TYR A 143 -1.80 -14.90 -2.49
N ILE A 144 -2.97 -15.53 -2.43
CA ILE A 144 -3.25 -16.76 -3.20
C ILE A 144 -4.37 -16.59 -4.22
N GLY A 145 -5.21 -15.56 -4.09
CA GLY A 145 -6.26 -15.23 -5.03
C GLY A 145 -7.36 -14.36 -4.42
N SER A 146 -8.32 -13.98 -5.25
CA SER A 146 -9.46 -13.14 -4.89
C SER A 146 -10.78 -13.86 -5.22
N PHE A 147 -11.85 -13.44 -4.57
CA PHE A 147 -13.22 -13.87 -4.88
C PHE A 147 -14.20 -12.72 -4.67
N ASP A 148 -15.41 -12.86 -5.21
CA ASP A 148 -16.51 -11.89 -5.06
C ASP A 148 -16.08 -10.45 -5.44
N GLY A 149 -15.38 -10.35 -6.57
CA GLY A 149 -14.94 -9.09 -7.15
C GLY A 149 -16.04 -8.41 -7.99
N GLY A 150 -16.28 -7.12 -7.80
CA GLY A 150 -17.19 -6.34 -8.64
C GLY A 150 -17.49 -4.93 -8.12
N ASP A 151 -18.20 -4.16 -8.94
CA ASP A 151 -18.49 -2.73 -8.73
C ASP A 151 -19.57 -2.48 -7.65
N VAL A 152 -20.21 -3.54 -7.17
CA VAL A 152 -21.30 -3.46 -6.18
C VAL A 152 -20.73 -3.68 -4.80
N THR A 153 -20.57 -2.60 -4.01
CA THR A 153 -20.28 -2.58 -2.56
C THR A 153 -20.42 -3.94 -1.83
N PRO A 154 -19.40 -4.83 -1.90
CA PRO A 154 -19.48 -6.22 -1.41
C PRO A 154 -19.42 -6.31 0.11
N HIS A 155 -19.18 -5.18 0.78
CA HIS A 155 -18.97 -5.05 2.22
C HIS A 155 -20.25 -5.22 3.06
N LYS A 156 -21.42 -5.38 2.45
CA LYS A 156 -22.70 -5.56 3.16
C LYS A 156 -23.52 -6.77 2.73
N ARG A 157 -22.97 -7.71 1.94
CA ARG A 157 -23.77 -8.87 1.50
C ARG A 157 -23.80 -9.98 2.55
N TYR A 158 -22.68 -10.21 3.22
CA TYR A 158 -22.53 -11.30 4.16
C TYR A 158 -21.38 -11.11 5.14
N GLU A 159 -21.53 -11.67 6.33
CA GLU A 159 -20.45 -11.87 7.31
C GLU A 159 -19.96 -13.32 7.24
N ILE A 160 -18.65 -13.54 7.21
CA ILE A 160 -18.06 -14.89 7.13
C ILE A 160 -17.75 -15.35 8.56
N HIS A 161 -18.41 -16.42 9.02
CA HIS A 161 -18.19 -17.00 10.35
C HIS A 161 -17.09 -18.05 10.36
N SER A 162 -17.09 -18.90 9.34
CA SER A 162 -16.07 -19.92 9.13
C SER A 162 -15.91 -20.17 7.65
N PHE A 163 -14.75 -20.69 7.26
CA PHE A 163 -14.48 -20.96 5.86
C PHE A 163 -13.46 -22.08 5.68
N HIS A 164 -13.38 -22.56 4.45
CA HIS A 164 -12.40 -23.52 3.96
C HIS A 164 -11.92 -23.09 2.58
N VAL A 165 -10.61 -23.21 2.35
CA VAL A 165 -9.96 -22.92 1.07
C VAL A 165 -9.48 -24.24 0.48
N ASP A 166 -10.09 -24.66 -0.62
CA ASP A 166 -9.63 -25.80 -1.42
C ASP A 166 -8.68 -25.27 -2.51
N GLU A 167 -7.37 -25.27 -2.21
CA GLU A 167 -6.33 -24.87 -3.16
C GLU A 167 -6.25 -25.78 -4.39
N SER A 168 -6.68 -27.04 -4.28
CA SER A 168 -6.61 -28.00 -5.40
C SER A 168 -7.65 -27.69 -6.48
N ARG A 169 -8.81 -27.19 -6.07
CA ARG A 169 -9.91 -26.78 -6.95
C ARG A 169 -9.99 -25.27 -7.17
N ASN A 170 -9.17 -24.48 -6.46
CA ASN A 170 -9.25 -23.02 -6.38
C ASN A 170 -10.66 -22.57 -5.99
N ILE A 171 -11.21 -23.12 -4.90
CA ILE A 171 -12.56 -22.80 -4.42
C ILE A 171 -12.50 -22.28 -2.98
N PHE A 172 -13.21 -21.20 -2.74
CA PHE A 172 -13.53 -20.68 -1.42
C PHE A 172 -14.91 -21.21 -0.99
N ILE A 173 -14.98 -21.83 0.18
CA ILE A 173 -16.24 -22.27 0.79
C ILE A 173 -16.41 -21.53 2.11
N GLY A 174 -17.47 -20.73 2.25
CA GLY A 174 -17.72 -19.92 3.43
C GLY A 174 -19.08 -20.21 4.05
N HIS A 175 -19.13 -20.41 5.37
CA HIS A 175 -20.35 -20.31 6.15
C HIS A 175 -20.55 -18.86 6.55
N CYS A 176 -21.69 -18.32 6.17
CA CYS A 176 -21.88 -16.88 6.18
C CYS A 176 -23.30 -16.50 6.58
N HIS A 177 -23.42 -15.38 7.25
CA HIS A 177 -24.71 -14.77 7.56
C HIS A 177 -25.01 -13.70 6.51
N SER A 178 -26.08 -13.89 5.73
CA SER A 178 -26.50 -12.90 4.76
C SER A 178 -27.14 -11.71 5.47
N LEU A 179 -26.58 -10.52 5.29
CA LEU A 179 -27.11 -9.27 5.88
C LEU A 179 -28.36 -8.75 5.14
N LEU A 180 -28.64 -9.26 3.93
CA LEU A 180 -29.82 -8.88 3.16
C LEU A 180 -31.09 -9.58 3.63
N ASN A 181 -30.97 -10.89 3.92
CA ASN A 181 -32.10 -11.74 4.25
C ASN A 181 -32.02 -12.33 5.67
N ALA A 182 -31.05 -11.87 6.49
CA ALA A 182 -30.79 -12.30 7.86
C ALA A 182 -30.77 -13.83 8.04
N LYS A 183 -30.14 -14.54 7.09
CA LYS A 183 -30.13 -16.01 7.04
C LYS A 183 -28.72 -16.54 6.85
N ASP A 184 -28.42 -17.61 7.57
CA ASP A 184 -27.18 -18.37 7.40
C ASP A 184 -27.21 -19.16 6.10
N THR A 185 -26.14 -19.05 5.33
CA THR A 185 -25.96 -19.73 4.04
C THR A 185 -24.54 -20.27 3.92
N VAL A 186 -24.37 -21.21 2.99
CA VAL A 186 -23.06 -21.68 2.56
C VAL A 186 -22.81 -21.13 1.15
N MET A 187 -21.71 -20.44 0.97
CA MET A 187 -21.26 -19.98 -0.34
C MET A 187 -20.08 -20.82 -0.82
N SER A 188 -20.05 -21.05 -2.13
CA SER A 188 -18.92 -21.66 -2.82
C SER A 188 -18.58 -20.78 -4.00
N LEU A 189 -17.40 -20.15 -3.99
CA LEU A 189 -16.96 -19.19 -4.99
C LEU A 189 -15.60 -19.58 -5.56
N PRO A 190 -15.36 -19.38 -6.88
CA PRO A 190 -14.05 -19.60 -7.45
C PRO A 190 -13.05 -18.57 -6.92
N ILE A 191 -11.83 -19.03 -6.67
CA ILE A 191 -10.68 -18.20 -6.35
C ILE A 191 -9.99 -17.86 -7.66
N VAL A 192 -9.97 -16.57 -7.99
CA VAL A 192 -9.38 -16.04 -9.23
C VAL A 192 -8.09 -15.32 -8.88
N LYS A 193 -7.00 -15.63 -9.59
CA LYS A 193 -5.78 -14.83 -9.54
C LYS A 193 -5.88 -13.75 -10.60
N PHE A 194 -5.94 -12.50 -10.17
CA PHE A 194 -5.72 -11.39 -11.09
C PHE A 194 -4.23 -11.36 -11.42
N ASN A 195 -3.88 -11.75 -12.65
CA ASN A 195 -2.56 -11.49 -13.20
C ASN A 195 -2.55 -10.00 -13.58
N ASN A 196 -1.92 -9.17 -12.75
CA ASN A 196 -1.46 -7.85 -13.17
C ASN A 196 -0.06 -7.99 -13.78
#